data_AF-K2QQC1-F1
#
_entry.id   AF-K2QQC1-F1
#
_cell.length_a   1.000
_cell.length_b   1.000
_cell.length_c   1.000
_cell.angle_alpha   90.00
_cell.angle_beta   90.00
_cell.angle_gamma   90.00
#
_symmetry.space_group_name_H-M   'P 1'
#
loop_
_entity.id
_entity.type
_entity.pdbx_description
1 polymer ?
#
loop_
_entity_poly.entity_id
_entity_poly.type
_entity_poly.pdbx_seq_one_letter_code
_entity_poly.pdbx_strand_id
1 'polypeptide(L)'
;MFQPMTWPDRVTVLHKLRSEPTDETDSFILDAIILSERQQRPAARCVEDIVVYDYRKGKKTPLKPFMVEQFRETFKLQEAAKKKYGDRVSALLQRVRDLEASSWDRPDAKEDFGSASR
;
A
#
# COMPACT_ATOMS: atom_id res chain seq x y z
N MET A 1 -8.85 21.07 -6.74
CA MET A 1 -7.46 21.56 -6.88
C MET A 1 -6.60 20.80 -5.87
N PHE A 2 -5.60 20.04 -6.29
CA PHE A 2 -4.71 19.33 -5.36
C PHE A 2 -3.89 20.37 -4.58
N GLN A 3 -4.17 20.53 -3.29
CA GLN A 3 -3.32 21.36 -2.43
C GLN A 3 -1.97 20.66 -2.22
N PRO A 4 -0.84 21.37 -2.37
CA PRO A 4 0.46 20.81 -2.03
C PRO A 4 0.54 20.51 -0.53
N MET A 5 1.38 19.55 -0.17
CA MET A 5 1.73 19.27 1.23
C MET A 5 2.44 20.50 1.80
N THR A 6 1.95 21.04 2.92
CA THR A 6 2.56 22.19 3.60
C THR A 6 2.91 21.85 5.03
N TRP A 7 3.96 22.49 5.55
CA TRP A 7 4.27 22.45 6.97
C TRP A 7 3.19 23.20 7.79
N PRO A 8 2.88 22.76 9.02
CA PRO A 8 3.29 21.50 9.63
C PRO A 8 2.40 20.34 9.15
N ASP A 9 3.01 19.18 8.91
CA ASP A 9 2.33 17.91 8.66
C ASP A 9 3.14 16.76 9.25
N ARG A 10 2.46 15.70 9.65
CA ARG A 10 3.07 14.44 10.07
C ARG A 10 2.85 13.42 8.96
N VAL A 11 3.90 12.69 8.62
CA VAL A 11 3.83 11.67 7.58
C VAL A 11 4.11 10.28 8.15
N THR A 12 3.36 9.31 7.65
CA THR A 12 3.65 7.89 7.82
C THR A 12 4.29 7.37 6.54
N VAL A 13 5.44 6.72 6.66
CA VAL A 13 6.13 6.09 5.52
C VAL A 13 5.99 4.57 5.68
N LEU A 14 5.47 3.92 4.64
CA LEU A 14 5.30 2.48 4.61
C LEU A 14 6.14 1.92 3.47
N HIS A 15 6.95 0.91 3.78
CA HIS A 15 7.77 0.17 2.83
C HIS A 15 7.26 -1.25 2.67
N LYS A 16 7.46 -1.81 1.48
CA LYS A 16 7.32 -3.24 1.25
C LYS A 16 8.44 -3.77 0.36
N LEU A 17 8.87 -4.99 0.63
CA LEU A 17 9.68 -5.77 -0.30
C LEU A 17 8.86 -6.02 -1.57
N ARG A 18 9.43 -5.72 -2.74
CA ARG A 18 8.77 -5.95 -4.03
C ARG A 18 8.71 -7.43 -4.39
N SER A 19 9.74 -8.19 -4.04
CA SER A 19 9.88 -9.62 -4.31
C SER A 19 10.52 -10.33 -3.13
N GLU A 20 10.29 -11.64 -3.02
CA GLU A 20 10.95 -12.49 -2.03
C GLU A 20 12.45 -12.57 -2.33
N PRO A 21 13.34 -12.44 -1.32
CA PRO A 21 14.77 -12.61 -1.54
C PRO A 21 15.17 -14.09 -1.66
N THR A 22 16.22 -14.32 -2.43
CA THR A 22 16.97 -15.59 -2.49
C THR A 22 18.30 -15.47 -1.73
N ASP A 23 19.02 -16.58 -1.56
CA ASP A 23 20.31 -16.58 -0.87
C ASP A 23 21.40 -15.84 -1.68
N GLU A 24 21.18 -15.67 -2.99
CA GLU A 24 22.04 -14.96 -3.94
C GLU A 24 21.68 -13.48 -4.08
N THR A 25 20.63 -13.00 -3.39
CA THR A 25 20.16 -11.63 -3.52
C THR A 25 21.22 -10.64 -3.05
N ASP A 26 21.79 -9.89 -3.99
CA ASP A 26 22.77 -8.83 -3.76
C ASP A 26 22.18 -7.42 -3.95
N SER A 27 20.93 -7.35 -4.39
CA SER A 27 20.17 -6.13 -4.61
C SER A 27 18.67 -6.40 -4.51
N PHE A 28 17.90 -5.43 -4.03
CA PHE A 28 16.47 -5.57 -3.80
C PHE A 28 15.76 -4.22 -3.95
N ILE A 29 14.46 -4.29 -4.26
CA ILE A 29 13.61 -3.12 -4.45
C ILE A 29 12.62 -3.00 -3.30
N LEU A 30 12.54 -1.81 -2.72
CA LEU A 30 11.45 -1.42 -1.84
C LEU A 30 10.48 -0.51 -2.57
N ASP A 31 9.20 -0.87 -2.52
CA ASP A 31 8.12 0.06 -2.88
C ASP A 31 7.71 0.81 -1.62
N ALA A 32 7.71 2.13 -1.66
CA ALA A 32 7.32 2.96 -0.52
C ALA A 32 6.16 3.88 -0.86
N ILE A 33 5.29 4.10 0.12
CA ILE A 33 4.24 5.12 0.08
C ILE A 33 4.39 6.04 1.29
N ILE A 34 4.36 7.34 1.02
CA ILE A 34 4.37 8.38 2.04
C ILE A 34 2.94 8.90 2.16
N LEU A 35 2.34 8.76 3.33
CA LEU A 35 0.98 9.19 3.65
C LEU A 35 1.03 10.45 4.51
N SER A 36 0.27 11.47 4.12
CA SER A 36 -0.05 12.59 5.02
C SER A 36 -1.07 12.13 6.04
N GLU A 37 -0.76 12.28 7.32
CA GLU A 37 -1.72 12.01 8.39
C GLU A 37 -2.79 13.09 8.44
N ARG A 38 -2.41 14.36 8.27
CA ARG A 38 -3.35 15.49 8.31
C ARG A 38 -4.35 15.46 7.15
N GLN A 39 -3.88 15.16 5.95
CA GLN A 39 -4.69 15.15 4.72
C GLN A 39 -5.28 13.77 4.39
N GLN A 40 -4.92 12.74 5.17
CA GLN A 40 -5.37 11.36 5.01
C GLN A 40 -5.25 10.83 3.57
N ARG A 41 -4.16 11.18 2.88
CA ARG A 41 -3.92 10.79 1.48
C ARG A 41 -2.46 10.54 1.17
N PRO A 42 -2.15 9.81 0.09
CA PRO A 42 -0.79 9.70 -0.42
C PRO A 42 -0.21 11.07 -0.77
N ALA A 43 0.97 11.34 -0.20
CA ALA A 43 1.80 12.49 -0.49
C ALA A 43 2.81 12.18 -1.61
N ALA A 44 3.40 10.97 -1.58
CA ALA A 44 4.36 10.50 -2.58
C ALA A 44 4.38 8.97 -2.66
N ARG A 45 4.90 8.45 -3.77
CA ARG A 45 5.30 7.05 -3.94
C ARG A 45 6.76 7.02 -4.38
N CYS A 46 7.53 6.11 -3.79
CA CYS A 46 8.95 5.96 -4.08
C CYS A 46 9.25 4.52 -4.46
N VAL A 47 10.25 4.35 -5.32
CA VAL A 47 10.87 3.06 -5.61
C VAL A 47 12.33 3.21 -5.23
N GLU A 48 12.78 2.40 -4.29
CA GLU A 48 14.15 2.40 -3.79
C GLU A 48 14.85 1.15 -4.33
N ASP A 49 15.88 1.34 -5.15
CA ASP A 49 16.76 0.27 -5.64
C ASP A 49 18.01 0.22 -4.75
N ILE A 50 18.16 -0.86 -4.00
CA ILE A 50 19.18 -1.00 -2.94
C ILE A 50 20.14 -2.13 -3.31
N VAL A 51 21.44 -1.84 -3.25
CA VAL A 51 22.52 -2.79 -3.55
C VAL A 51 23.36 -3.03 -2.31
N VAL A 52 23.70 -4.29 -2.06
CA VAL A 52 24.63 -4.70 -1.01
C VAL A 52 26.05 -4.77 -1.59
N TYR A 53 26.97 -4.03 -0.97
CA TYR A 53 28.33 -3.87 -1.48
C TYR A 53 29.38 -4.18 -0.42
N ASP A 54 30.35 -5.04 -0.75
CA ASP A 54 31.53 -5.28 0.07
C ASP A 54 32.61 -4.27 -0.31
N TYR A 55 32.75 -3.22 0.51
CA TYR A 55 33.74 -2.17 0.29
C TYR A 55 35.19 -2.64 0.43
N ARG A 56 35.46 -3.73 1.15
CA ARG A 56 36.82 -4.28 1.26
C ARG A 56 37.21 -5.02 0.00
N LYS A 57 36.26 -5.73 -0.62
CA LYS A 57 36.47 -6.46 -1.87
C LYS A 57 36.18 -5.64 -3.12
N GLY A 58 35.58 -4.45 -2.98
CA GLY A 58 35.23 -3.58 -4.10
C GLY A 58 34.21 -4.19 -5.05
N LYS A 59 33.22 -4.95 -4.55
CA LYS A 59 32.20 -5.58 -5.39
C LYS A 59 30.87 -5.79 -4.68
N LYS A 60 29.80 -5.99 -5.47
CA LYS A 60 28.52 -6.47 -4.94
C LYS A 60 28.71 -7.79 -4.21
N THR A 61 27.95 -7.97 -3.14
CA THR A 61 27.95 -9.19 -2.34
C THR A 61 26.51 -9.56 -1.99
N PRO A 62 26.17 -10.85 -1.92
CA PRO A 62 24.86 -11.26 -1.41
C PRO A 62 24.59 -10.74 -0.01
N LEU A 63 23.31 -10.61 0.32
CA LEU A 63 22.81 -10.38 1.68
C LEU A 63 23.38 -11.43 2.64
N LYS A 64 23.60 -11.03 3.90
CA LYS A 64 24.01 -11.98 4.93
C LYS A 64 22.85 -12.94 5.22
N PRO A 65 23.13 -14.20 5.63
CA PRO A 65 22.07 -15.19 5.87
C PRO A 65 20.94 -14.71 6.79
N PHE A 66 21.28 -14.04 7.89
CA PHE A 66 20.26 -13.48 8.81
C PHE A 66 19.38 -12.40 8.16
N MET A 67 19.91 -11.64 7.20
CA MET A 67 19.14 -10.62 6.48
C MET A 67 18.15 -11.28 5.52
N VAL A 68 18.60 -12.32 4.81
CA VAL A 68 17.72 -13.11 3.93
C VAL A 68 16.60 -13.75 4.73
N GLU A 69 16.91 -14.36 5.87
CA GLU A 69 15.90 -14.95 6.76
C GLU A 69 14.84 -13.94 7.21
N GLN A 70 15.28 -12.77 7.70
CA GLN A 70 14.37 -11.71 8.14
C GLN A 70 13.54 -11.14 6.99
N PHE A 71 14.13 -10.98 5.80
CA PHE A 71 13.38 -10.51 4.63
C PHE A 71 12.38 -11.54 4.10
N ARG A 72 12.70 -12.85 4.15
CA ARG A 72 11.73 -13.92 3.83
C ARG A 72 10.55 -13.91 4.79
N GLU A 73 10.83 -13.80 6.09
CA GLU A 73 9.78 -13.69 7.11
C GLU A 73 8.91 -12.45 6.88
N THR A 74 9.54 -11.30 6.64
CA THR A 74 8.85 -10.04 6.34
C THR A 74 7.98 -10.18 5.08
N PHE A 75 8.51 -10.75 4.00
CA PHE A 75 7.78 -10.95 2.76
C PHE A 75 6.56 -11.87 2.95
N LYS A 76 6.72 -12.96 3.70
CA LYS A 76 5.62 -13.85 4.08
C LYS A 76 4.52 -13.11 4.85
N LEU A 77 4.90 -12.27 5.83
CA LEU A 77 3.95 -11.45 6.59
C LEU A 77 3.22 -10.43 5.69
N GLN A 78 3.94 -9.81 4.75
CA GLN A 78 3.35 -8.90 3.76
C GLN A 78 2.29 -9.60 2.91
N GLU A 79 2.58 -10.77 2.34
CA GLU A 79 1.62 -11.49 1.49
C GLU A 79 0.42 -11.99 2.29
N ALA A 80 0.63 -12.44 3.53
CA ALA A 80 -0.47 -12.80 4.43
C ALA A 80 -1.37 -11.59 4.75
N ALA A 81 -0.78 -10.43 5.02
CA ALA A 81 -1.51 -9.19 5.25
C ALA A 81 -2.28 -8.75 4.00
N LYS A 82 -1.62 -8.75 2.83
CA LYS A 82 -2.23 -8.41 1.54
C LYS A 82 -3.46 -9.26 1.26
N LYS A 83 -3.38 -10.58 1.46
CA LYS A 83 -4.53 -11.48 1.34
C LYS A 83 -5.64 -11.10 2.32
N LYS A 84 -5.32 -11.05 3.62
CA LYS A 84 -6.29 -10.74 4.69
C LYS A 84 -7.04 -9.44 4.45
N TYR A 85 -6.33 -8.37 4.09
CA TYR A 85 -6.94 -7.06 3.87
C TYR A 85 -7.61 -6.95 2.49
N GLY A 86 -7.08 -7.63 1.47
CA GLY A 86 -7.75 -7.77 0.17
C GLY A 86 -9.12 -8.42 0.31
N ASP A 87 -9.20 -9.53 1.04
CA ASP A 87 -10.46 -10.25 1.30
C ASP A 87 -11.47 -9.35 2.04
N ARG A 88 -11.01 -8.54 3.00
CA ARG A 88 -11.85 -7.57 3.73
C ARG A 88 -12.37 -6.46 2.82
N VAL A 89 -11.54 -5.92 1.93
CA VAL A 89 -11.96 -4.89 0.96
C VAL A 89 -13.01 -5.47 0.02
N SER A 90 -12.79 -6.67 -0.52
CA SER A 90 -13.76 -7.34 -1.40
C SER A 90 -15.09 -7.57 -0.69
N ALA A 91 -15.07 -8.03 0.56
CA ALA A 91 -16.29 -8.21 1.35
C ALA A 91 -17.03 -6.88 1.63
N LEU A 92 -16.30 -5.79 1.88
CA LEU A 92 -16.88 -4.46 2.05
C LEU A 92 -17.55 -3.99 0.75
N LEU A 93 -16.86 -4.12 -0.39
CA LEU A 93 -17.38 -3.74 -1.70
C LEU A 93 -18.65 -4.52 -2.04
N GLN A 94 -18.69 -5.82 -1.75
CA GLN A 94 -19.90 -6.63 -1.96
C GLN A 94 -21.07 -6.11 -1.14
N ARG A 95 -20.86 -5.82 0.15
CA ARG A 95 -21.90 -5.28 1.03
C ARG A 95 -22.42 -3.92 0.56
N VAL A 96 -21.54 -3.06 0.05
CA VAL A 96 -21.93 -1.78 -0.56
C VAL A 96 -22.80 -2.03 -1.79
N ARG A 97 -22.40 -2.96 -2.66
CA ARG A 97 -23.17 -3.28 -3.86
C ARG A 97 -24.55 -3.85 -3.56
N ASP A 98 -24.65 -4.73 -2.55
CA ASP A 98 -25.93 -5.28 -2.10
C ASP A 98 -26.86 -4.17 -1.56
N LEU A 99 -26.29 -3.18 -0.88
CA LEU A 99 -27.03 -2.01 -0.38
C LEU A 99 -27.49 -1.10 -1.53
N GLU A 100 -26.63 -0.83 -2.51
CA GLU A 100 -26.99 -0.05 -3.70
C GLU A 100 -28.15 -0.72 -4.45
N ALA A 101 -28.04 -2.02 -4.72
CA ALA A 101 -29.04 -2.83 -5.42
C ALA A 101 -30.40 -2.88 -4.70
N SER A 102 -30.39 -2.85 -3.36
CA SER A 102 -31.62 -2.89 -2.55
C SER A 102 -32.24 -1.52 -2.26
N SER A 103 -31.55 -0.42 -2.60
CA SER A 103 -32.00 0.94 -2.34
C SER A 103 -32.36 1.68 -3.64
N TRP A 104 -31.37 2.20 -4.35
CA TRP A 104 -31.57 3.14 -5.48
C TRP A 104 -31.44 2.47 -6.85
N ASP A 105 -30.78 1.31 -6.97
CA ASP A 105 -30.68 0.53 -8.21
C ASP A 105 -31.89 -0.39 -8.46
N ARG A 106 -33.02 -0.15 -7.77
CA ARG A 106 -34.25 -0.91 -7.96
C ARG A 106 -35.04 -0.38 -9.18
N PRO A 107 -35.71 -1.25 -9.96
CA PRO A 107 -36.49 -0.82 -11.12
C PRO A 107 -37.61 0.17 -10.79
N ASP A 108 -38.08 0.19 -9.55
CA ASP A 108 -39.13 1.04 -9.02
C ASP A 108 -38.61 2.23 -8.19
N ALA A 109 -37.29 2.42 -8.11
CA ALA A 109 -36.70 3.52 -7.36
C ALA A 109 -37.08 4.87 -8.00
N LYS A 110 -37.62 5.78 -7.17
CA LYS A 110 -37.87 7.17 -7.55
C LYS A 110 -36.86 8.05 -6.82
N GLU A 111 -36.07 8.82 -7.58
CA GLU A 111 -35.20 9.85 -7.01
C GLU A 111 -36.06 10.95 -6.37
N ASP A 112 -35.94 11.10 -5.04
CA ASP A 112 -36.44 12.27 -4.33
C ASP A 112 -35.34 13.34 -4.34
N PHE A 113 -35.49 14.33 -5.20
CA PHE A 113 -34.55 15.46 -5.32
C PHE A 113 -34.67 16.48 -4.18
N GLY A 114 -35.55 16.23 -3.20
CA GLY A 114 -35.89 17.18 -2.16
C GLY A 114 -36.65 18.38 -2.73
N SER A 115 -37.61 18.89 -1.97
CA SER A 115 -38.23 20.18 -2.28
C SER A 115 -37.23 21.28 -1.94
N ALA A 116 -36.30 21.58 -2.84
CA ALA A 116 -35.64 22.87 -2.87
C ALA A 116 -36.66 23.94 -3.33
N SER A 117 -37.69 24.16 -2.52
CA SER A 117 -38.51 25.36 -2.62
C SER A 117 -37.72 26.52 -1.99
N ARG A 118 -37.54 27.57 -2.81
CA ARG A 118 -36.90 28.85 -2.51
C ARG A 118 -37.08 29.38 -1.09
#